data_AF-A0ABC8RQX7-F1
#
_entry.id   AF-A0ABC8RQX7-F1
#
_cell.length_a   1.000
_cell.length_b   1.000
_cell.length_c   1.000
_cell.angle_alpha   90.00
_cell.angle_beta   90.00
_cell.angle_gamma   90.00
#
_symmetry.space_group_name_H-M   'P 1'
#
loop_
_entity.id
_entity.type
_entity.pdbx_description
1 polymer ?
#
loop_
_entity_poly.entity_id
_entity_poly.type
_entity_poly.pdbx_seq_one_letter_code
_entity_poly.pdbx_strand_id
1 'polypeptide(L)' 'KLEDGDILNVDVIVYYKVVHGDLNGTFFVGDIDETYQQPVHCTYECLEKAMSI' A
#
# COMPACT_ATOMS: atom_id res chain seq x y z
N LYS A 1 17.15 8.85 -1.12
CA LYS A 1 15.99 9.78 -1.26
C LYS A 1 14.95 9.03 -2.08
N LEU A 2 13.67 9.33 -1.90
CA LEU A 2 12.67 8.83 -2.85
C LEU A 2 12.78 9.61 -4.15
N GLU A 3 12.55 8.92 -5.26
CA GLU A 3 12.68 9.42 -6.62
C GLU A 3 11.30 9.52 -7.28
N ASP A 4 11.16 10.46 -8.22
CA ASP A 4 9.95 10.60 -9.03
C ASP A 4 9.75 9.33 -9.87
N GLY A 5 8.56 8.73 -9.79
CA GLY A 5 8.26 7.44 -10.40
C GLY A 5 8.45 6.23 -9.47
N ASP A 6 8.82 6.42 -8.20
CA ASP A 6 8.88 5.32 -7.23
C ASP A 6 7.48 4.88 -6.76
N ILE A 7 7.34 3.57 -6.52
CA ILE A 7 6.24 3.00 -5.74
C ILE A 7 6.79 2.60 -4.37
N LEU A 8 6.16 3.09 -3.30
CA LEU A 8 6.58 2.83 -1.94
C LEU A 8 5.45 2.19 -1.14
N ASN A 9 5.67 0.98 -0.64
CA ASN A 9 4.83 0.42 0.42
C ASN A 9 5.37 0.87 1.79
N VAL A 10 4.47 1.36 2.64
CA VAL A 10 4.77 1.68 4.04
C VAL A 10 3.94 0.77 4.92
N ASP A 11 4.62 -0.05 5.71
CA ASP A 11 4.03 -1.03 6.61
C ASP A 11 4.24 -0.61 8.07
N VAL A 12 3.15 -0.45 8.80
CA VAL A 12 3.15 0.10 10.16
C VAL A 12 2.43 -0.83 11.11
N ILE A 13 3.18 -1.30 12.09
CA ILE A 13 2.65 -1.96 13.28
C ILE A 13 2.76 -1.05 14.49
N VAL A 14 1.66 -0.91 15.22
CA VAL A 14 1.60 -0.19 16.51
C VAL A 14 1.32 -1.16 17.64
N TYR A 15 1.90 -0.89 18.81
CA TYR A 15 1.60 -1.60 20.05
C TYR A 15 1.01 -0.63 21.07
N TYR A 16 -0.17 -0.97 21.61
CA TYR A 16 -0.84 -0.16 22.62
C TYR A 16 -1.56 -1.06 23.62
N LYS A 17 -1.27 -0.89 24.92
CA LYS A 17 -1.95 -1.60 26.03
C LYS A 17 -2.21 -3.08 25.71
N VAL A 18 -1.13 -3.82 25.43
CA VAL A 18 -1.11 -5.26 25.11
C VAL A 18 -1.71 -5.71 23.78
N VAL A 19 -2.18 -4.81 22.92
CA VAL A 19 -2.67 -5.16 21.58
C VAL A 19 -1.79 -4.59 20.47
N HIS A 20 -1.76 -5.29 19.34
CA HIS A 20 -1.10 -4.87 18.11
C HIS A 20 -2.13 -4.43 17.07
N GLY A 21 -1.89 -3.32 16.40
CA GLY A 21 -2.60 -2.92 15.18
C GLY A 21 -1.62 -2.90 14.02
N ASP A 22 -1.99 -3.51 12.90
CA ASP A 22 -1.10 -3.76 11.77
C ASP A 22 -1.80 -3.36 10.47
N LEU A 23 -1.15 -2.51 9.67
CA LEU A 23 -1.66 -2.02 8.40
C LEU A 23 -0.50 -1.52 7.53
N ASN A 24 -0.59 -1.79 6.22
CA ASN A 24 0.25 -1.16 5.23
C ASN A 24 -0.57 -0.49 4.12
N GLY A 25 0.10 0.36 3.35
CA GLY A 25 -0.42 0.98 2.15
C GLY A 25 0.68 1.23 1.13
N THR A 26 0.31 1.17 -0.15
CA THR A 26 1.21 1.44 -1.27
C THR A 26 0.92 2.82 -1.85
N PHE A 27 1.96 3.63 -1.99
CA PHE A 27 1.89 5.04 -2.38
C PHE A 27 2.75 5.31 -3.61
N PHE A 28 2.30 6.28 -4.41
CA PHE A 28 3.05 6.82 -5.54
C PHE A 28 3.94 7.98 -5.09
N VAL A 29 5.18 7.99 -5.53
CA VAL A 29 6.09 9.11 -5.34
C VAL A 29 6.16 9.91 -6.64
N GLY A 30 5.49 11.05 -6.65
CA GLY A 30 5.44 11.92 -7.83
C GLY A 30 4.62 11.33 -8.98
N ASP A 31 5.05 11.55 -10.21
CA ASP A 31 4.32 11.10 -11.40
C ASP A 31 4.70 9.65 -11.77
N ILE A 32 3.69 8.80 -11.89
CA ILE A 32 3.85 7.37 -12.19
C ILE A 32 3.25 7.04 -13.56
N ASP A 33 4.02 6.35 -14.41
CA ASP A 33 3.54 5.79 -15.68
C ASP A 33 2.35 4.84 -15.43
N GLU A 34 1.31 4.93 -16.26
CA GLU A 34 0.08 4.13 -16.15
C GLU A 34 0.35 2.62 -16.00
N THR A 35 1.42 2.12 -16.62
CA THR A 35 1.84 0.72 -16.54
C THR A 35 2.10 0.27 -15.10
N TYR A 36 2.57 1.17 -14.24
CA TYR A 36 2.86 0.90 -12.82
C TYR A 36 1.70 1.25 -11.88
N GLN A 37 0.69 1.99 -12.36
CA GLN A 37 -0.53 2.25 -11.59
C GLN A 37 -1.43 1.01 -11.50
N GLN A 38 -1.53 0.24 -12.58
CA GLN A 38 -2.40 -0.93 -12.64
C GLN A 38 -2.05 -2.01 -11.58
N PRO A 39 -0.77 -2.37 -11.34
CA PRO A 39 -0.41 -3.30 -10.26
C PRO A 39 -0.81 -2.82 -8.87
N VAL A 40 -0.69 -1.52 -8.56
CA VAL A 40 -1.09 -0.96 -7.26
C VAL A 40 -2.60 -1.04 -7.07
N HIS A 41 -3.38 -0.70 -8.11
CA HIS A 41 -4.83 -0.83 -8.06
C HIS A 41 -5.28 -2.28 -7.92
N CYS A 42 -4.69 -3.18 -8.71
CA CYS A 42 -4.95 -4.62 -8.64
C CYS A 42 -4.68 -5.18 -7.23
N THR A 43 -3.58 -4.76 -6.59
CA THR A 43 -3.23 -5.20 -5.24
C THR A 43 -4.29 -4.76 -4.22
N TYR A 44 -4.77 -3.51 -4.32
CA TYR A 44 -5.84 -3.00 -3.46
C TYR A 44 -7.17 -3.72 -3.70
N GLU A 45 -7.56 -3.93 -4.96
CA GLU A 45 -8.76 -4.71 -5.29
C GLU A 45 -8.71 -6.14 -4.77
N CYS A 46 -7.55 -6.80 -4.82
CA CYS A 46 -7.38 -8.14 -4.28
C CYS A 46 -7.66 -8.17 -2.78
N LEU A 47 -7.17 -7.17 -2.03
CA LEU A 47 -7.44 -7.03 -0.61
C LEU A 47 -8.94 -6.84 -0.33
N GLU A 48 -9.59 -5.89 -1.01
CA GLU A 48 -11.02 -5.62 -0.85
C GLU A 48 -11.89 -6.85 -1.16
N LYS A 49 -11.58 -7.56 -2.25
CA LYS A 49 -12.28 -8.79 -2.63
C LYS A 49 -12.12 -9.86 -1.54
N ALA A 50 -10.93 -10.05 -1.01
CA ALA A 50 -10.68 -11.02 0.07
C ALA A 50 -11.44 -10.66 1.37
N MET A 51 -11.54 -9.37 1.70
CA MET A 51 -12.29 -8.89 2.87
C MET A 51 -13.81 -9.01 2.71
N SER A 52 -14.31 -9.12 1.48
CA SER A 52 -15.75 -9.20 1.16
C SER A 52 -16.35 -10.61 1.17
N ILE A 53 -15.56 -11.64 1.53
CA ILE A 53 -15.98 -13.05 1.67
C ILE A 53 -16.37 -13.33 3.11
#